data_AF-K9Q589-F1
#
_entry.id   AF-K9Q589-F1
#
_cell.length_a   1.000
_cell.length_b   1.000
_cell.length_c   1.000
_cell.angle_alpha   90.00
_cell.angle_beta   90.00
_cell.angle_gamma   90.00
#
_symmetry.space_group_name_H-M   'P 1'
#
loop_
_entity.id
_entity.type
_entity.pdbx_description
1 polymer ?
#
loop_
_entity_poly.entity_id
_entity_poly.type
_entity_poly.pdbx_seq_one_letter_code
_entity_poly.pdbx_strand_id
1 'polypeptide(L)'
;MPVPPYLSKRRLLSGQPDIHSIMIAVNERNKKITLKVLRKRLKMNQAQFAEALGVLRTTVSAWENGVHKPSLSIEQVKILDELLGEVNLRFKDLHDDLAS
;
A
#
# COMPACT_ATOMS: atom_id res chain seq x y z
N MET A 1 10.97 43.28 21.66
CA MET A 1 10.48 42.12 22.45
C MET A 1 9.17 42.54 23.12
N PRO A 2 8.18 41.68 23.41
CA PRO A 2 7.69 40.44 22.76
C PRO A 2 6.14 40.46 22.59
N VAL A 3 5.58 39.39 22.00
CA VAL A 3 4.15 39.18 21.67
C VAL A 3 3.22 38.93 22.90
N PRO A 4 1.92 39.35 22.88
CA PRO A 4 0.98 39.18 24.00
C PRO A 4 0.49 37.74 24.26
N PRO A 5 0.13 37.39 25.51
CA PRO A 5 0.08 36.03 26.04
C PRO A 5 -1.25 35.28 25.83
N TYR A 6 -1.85 35.33 24.64
CA TYR A 6 -3.14 34.63 24.41
C TYR A 6 -3.03 33.10 24.30
N LEU A 7 -1.84 32.53 24.40
CA LEU A 7 -1.67 31.07 24.42
C LEU A 7 -1.33 30.58 25.82
N SER A 8 -2.25 30.85 26.75
CA SER A 8 -2.31 30.17 28.05
C SER A 8 -3.69 29.55 28.23
N LYS A 9 -3.77 28.21 28.13
CA LYS A 9 -4.37 27.33 29.16
C LYS A 9 -4.36 25.85 28.75
N ARG A 10 -3.65 25.06 29.59
CA ARG A 10 -4.00 23.74 30.19
C ARG A 10 -4.25 22.57 29.21
N ARG A 11 -3.33 21.60 29.15
CA ARG A 11 -3.20 20.41 30.03
C ARG A 11 -4.36 19.39 29.87
N LEU A 12 -4.06 18.38 29.04
CA LEU A 12 -4.44 16.94 29.04
C LEU A 12 -5.91 16.57 29.32
N LEU A 13 -6.55 15.87 28.38
CA LEU A 13 -7.15 14.52 28.56
C LEU A 13 -7.78 14.01 27.23
N SER A 14 -7.55 12.71 26.95
CA SER A 14 -8.20 11.79 25.99
C SER A 14 -8.15 12.05 24.48
N GLY A 15 -7.16 11.45 23.80
CA GLY A 15 -7.40 10.51 22.70
C GLY A 15 -8.14 10.96 21.43
N GLN A 16 -8.10 12.24 21.04
CA GLN A 16 -8.58 12.62 19.71
C GLN A 16 -7.42 12.56 18.70
N PRO A 17 -7.54 11.80 17.60
CA PRO A 17 -6.55 11.82 16.55
C PRO A 17 -6.47 13.23 15.98
N ASP A 18 -5.25 13.74 15.85
CA ASP A 18 -5.02 15.07 15.28
C ASP A 18 -5.50 15.14 13.84
N ILE A 19 -5.87 16.34 13.37
CA ILE A 19 -6.38 16.55 12.00
C ILE A 19 -5.40 16.01 10.95
N HIS A 20 -4.09 16.03 11.21
CA HIS A 20 -3.07 15.49 10.31
C HIS A 20 -3.10 13.95 10.28
N SER A 21 -3.24 13.27 11.41
CA SER A 21 -3.48 11.83 11.51
C SER A 21 -4.82 11.41 10.89
N ILE A 22 -5.87 12.21 11.04
CA ILE A 22 -7.16 11.98 10.37
C ILE A 22 -7.00 12.11 8.85
N MET A 23 -6.28 13.12 8.35
CA MET A 23 -6.04 13.30 6.91
C MET A 23 -5.21 12.16 6.30
N ILE A 24 -4.25 11.61 7.05
CA ILE A 24 -3.49 10.41 6.65
C ILE A 24 -4.41 9.17 6.61
N ALA A 25 -5.22 8.95 7.66
CA ALA A 25 -6.09 7.78 7.77
C ALA A 25 -7.27 7.77 6.78
N VAL A 26 -7.77 8.94 6.39
CA VAL A 26 -8.86 9.07 5.39
C VAL A 26 -8.33 8.87 3.97
N ASN A 27 -7.09 9.27 3.68
CA ASN A 27 -6.47 9.09 2.36
C ASN A 27 -6.04 7.63 2.06
N GLU A 28 -5.95 6.77 3.08
CA GLU A 28 -5.66 5.32 2.94
C GLU A 28 -6.87 4.50 2.45
N ARG A 29 -8.11 5.00 2.60
CA ARG A 29 -9.34 4.23 2.28
C ARG A 29 -9.69 4.18 0.78
N ASN A 30 -9.03 4.98 -0.06
CA ASN A 30 -9.27 5.06 -1.50
C ASN A 30 -8.02 4.77 -2.35
N LYS A 31 -6.93 4.27 -1.77
CA LYS A 31 -5.78 3.84 -2.56
C LYS A 31 -6.08 2.50 -3.23
N LYS A 32 -6.39 2.56 -4.53
CA LYS A 32 -6.27 1.47 -5.51
C LYS A 32 -5.06 0.58 -5.16
N ILE A 33 -5.30 -0.62 -4.60
CA ILE A 33 -4.21 -1.53 -4.24
C ILE A 33 -3.78 -2.26 -5.51
N THR A 34 -2.63 -1.82 -6.03
CA THR A 34 -1.96 -2.43 -7.20
C THR A 34 -0.84 -3.36 -6.73
N LEU A 35 -0.27 -4.15 -7.66
CA LEU A 35 0.89 -5.01 -7.38
C LEU A 35 2.08 -4.21 -6.84
N LYS A 36 2.26 -2.97 -7.32
CA LYS A 36 3.31 -2.05 -6.85
C LYS A 36 3.11 -1.64 -5.39
N VAL A 37 1.87 -1.38 -4.99
CA VAL A 37 1.53 -1.03 -3.60
C VAL A 37 1.75 -2.23 -2.69
N LEU A 38 1.27 -3.42 -3.09
CA LEU A 38 1.49 -4.67 -2.36
C LEU A 38 2.97 -4.93 -2.13
N ARG A 39 3.77 -4.93 -3.21
CA ARG A 39 5.22 -5.14 -3.13
C ARG A 39 5.90 -4.17 -2.17
N LYS A 40 5.53 -2.89 -2.21
CA LYS A 40 6.08 -1.87 -1.31
C LYS A 40 5.68 -2.14 0.16
N ARG A 41 4.46 -2.59 0.42
CA ARG A 41 4.02 -2.98 1.78
C ARG A 41 4.80 -4.18 2.31
N LEU A 42 5.16 -5.11 1.43
CA LEU A 42 6.04 -6.26 1.72
C LEU A 42 7.53 -5.89 1.81
N LYS A 43 7.89 -4.62 1.58
CA LYS A 43 9.29 -4.12 1.57
C LYS A 43 10.20 -4.87 0.57
N MET A 44 9.63 -5.38 -0.51
CA MET A 44 10.37 -6.10 -1.56
C MET A 44 10.79 -5.18 -2.71
N ASN A 45 11.94 -5.44 -3.31
CA ASN A 45 12.28 -4.89 -4.63
C ASN A 45 11.58 -5.69 -5.76
N GLN A 46 11.62 -5.20 -6.99
CA GLN A 46 10.94 -5.87 -8.12
C GLN A 46 11.49 -7.25 -8.44
N ALA A 47 12.78 -7.51 -8.17
CA ALA A 47 13.39 -8.83 -8.40
C ALA A 47 12.91 -9.85 -7.37
N GLN A 48 12.89 -9.49 -6.09
CA GLN A 48 12.38 -10.34 -5.00
C GLN A 48 10.91 -10.68 -5.18
N PHE A 49 10.10 -9.69 -5.60
CA PHE A 49 8.68 -9.93 -5.87
C PHE A 49 8.46 -10.82 -7.10
N ALA A 50 9.30 -10.67 -8.13
CA ALA A 50 9.25 -11.52 -9.31
C ALA A 50 9.67 -12.97 -8.99
N GLU A 51 10.71 -13.13 -8.18
CA GLU A 51 11.19 -14.42 -7.68
C GLU A 51 10.10 -15.14 -6.88
N ALA A 52 9.44 -14.43 -5.95
CA ALA A 52 8.31 -14.99 -5.20
C ALA A 52 7.20 -15.50 -6.14
N LEU A 53 6.86 -14.74 -7.18
CA LEU A 53 5.83 -15.11 -8.17
C LEU A 53 6.33 -16.05 -9.27
N GLY A 54 7.59 -16.47 -9.27
CA GLY A 54 8.16 -17.31 -10.32
C GLY A 54 8.13 -16.67 -11.72
N VAL A 55 8.29 -15.34 -11.81
CA VAL A 55 8.33 -14.59 -13.08
C VAL A 55 9.63 -13.79 -13.23
N LEU A 56 9.85 -13.23 -14.41
CA LEU A 56 10.98 -12.34 -14.65
C LEU A 56 10.74 -10.97 -14.01
N ARG A 57 11.81 -10.33 -13.51
CA ARG A 57 11.77 -8.94 -13.00
C ARG A 57 11.25 -7.95 -14.04
N THR A 58 11.53 -8.18 -15.33
CA THR A 58 11.02 -7.39 -16.45
C THR A 58 9.50 -7.51 -16.59
N THR A 59 8.93 -8.69 -16.35
CA THR A 59 7.48 -8.93 -16.33
C THR A 59 6.80 -8.11 -15.25
N VAL A 60 7.32 -8.14 -14.01
CA VAL A 60 6.82 -7.29 -12.91
C VAL A 60 6.94 -5.80 -13.27
N SER A 61 8.06 -5.38 -13.84
CA SER A 61 8.23 -3.98 -14.27
C SER A 61 7.22 -3.56 -15.35
N ALA A 62 6.87 -4.45 -16.28
CA ALA A 62 5.88 -4.17 -17.31
C ALA A 62 4.47 -4.03 -16.69
N TRP A 63 4.12 -4.89 -15.74
CA TRP A 63 2.87 -4.82 -15.00
C TRP A 63 2.74 -3.54 -14.16
N GLU A 64 3.78 -3.18 -13.40
CA GLU A 64 3.77 -2.01 -12.53
C GLU A 64 3.75 -0.66 -13.25
N ASN A 65 4.02 -0.65 -14.55
CA ASN A 65 3.98 0.54 -15.42
C ASN A 65 2.81 0.50 -16.41
N GLY A 66 1.91 -0.49 -16.31
CA GLY A 66 0.76 -0.63 -17.20
C GLY A 66 1.07 -0.97 -18.66
N VAL A 67 2.29 -1.42 -18.95
CA VAL A 67 2.67 -1.87 -20.29
C VAL A 67 1.92 -3.15 -20.67
N HIS A 68 1.78 -4.06 -19.70
CA HIS A 68 1.01 -5.30 -19.87
C HIS A 68 0.13 -5.55 -18.64
N LYS A 69 -1.05 -6.13 -18.86
CA LYS A 69 -1.87 -6.64 -17.76
C LYS A 69 -1.24 -7.92 -17.18
N PRO A 70 -1.31 -8.14 -15.86
CA PRO A 70 -0.85 -9.40 -15.27
C PRO A 70 -1.62 -10.59 -15.83
N SER A 71 -0.87 -11.57 -16.32
CA SER A 71 -1.38 -12.88 -16.71
C SER A 71 -0.80 -13.90 -15.74
N LEU A 72 -1.55 -14.18 -14.68
CA LEU A 72 -1.11 -15.07 -13.60
C LEU A 72 -1.67 -16.48 -13.82
N SER A 73 -0.82 -17.49 -13.65
CA SER A 73 -1.27 -18.88 -13.52
C SER A 73 -1.98 -19.10 -12.19
N ILE A 74 -2.69 -20.24 -12.05
CA ILE A 74 -3.35 -20.60 -10.78
C ILE A 74 -2.34 -20.68 -9.63
N GLU A 75 -1.12 -21.18 -9.89
CA GLU A 75 -0.04 -21.22 -8.91
C GLU A 75 0.36 -19.82 -8.45
N GLN A 76 0.54 -18.90 -9.40
CA GLN A 76 0.89 -17.51 -9.10
C GLN A 76 -0.22 -16.77 -8.35
N VAL A 77 -1.48 -17.10 -8.62
CA VAL A 77 -2.63 -16.58 -7.87
C VAL A 77 -2.59 -17.05 -6.41
N LYS A 78 -2.25 -18.33 -6.15
CA LYS A 78 -2.13 -18.82 -4.76
C LYS A 78 -1.02 -18.10 -4.00
N ILE A 79 0.16 -17.97 -4.61
CA ILE A 79 1.28 -17.23 -4.03
C ILE A 79 0.88 -15.78 -3.77
N LEU A 80 0.18 -15.15 -4.71
CA LEU A 80 -0.32 -13.78 -4.52
C LEU A 80 -1.30 -13.68 -3.34
N ASP A 81 -2.16 -14.68 -3.10
CA ASP A 81 -3.02 -14.75 -1.90
C ASP A 81 -2.21 -14.76 -0.61
N GLU A 82 -1.17 -15.61 -0.56
CA GLU A 82 -0.29 -15.74 0.60
C GLU A 82 0.42 -14.41 0.89
N LEU A 83 0.95 -13.76 -0.15
CA LEU A 83 1.59 -12.45 -0.06
C LEU A 83 0.61 -11.34 0.38
N LEU A 84 -0.66 -11.42 -0.01
CA LEU A 84 -1.69 -10.51 0.48
C LEU A 84 -1.96 -10.74 1.98
N GLY A 85 -1.97 -11.99 2.42
CA GLY A 85 -2.13 -12.37 3.83
C GLY A 85 -1.07 -11.75 4.74
N GLU A 86 0.19 -11.69 4.29
CA GLU A 86 1.31 -11.09 5.04
C GLU A 86 1.10 -9.60 5.38
N VAL A 87 0.30 -8.90 4.57
CA VAL A 87 -0.03 -7.47 4.79
C VAL A 87 -1.48 -7.26 5.19
N ASN A 88 -2.16 -8.32 5.67
CA ASN A 88 -3.57 -8.32 6.08
C ASN A 88 -4.51 -7.77 4.99
N LEU A 89 -4.26 -8.15 3.74
CA LEU A 89 -5.09 -7.85 2.58
C LEU A 89 -5.74 -9.12 2.03
N ARG A 90 -6.80 -8.94 1.24
CA ARG A 90 -7.50 -10.00 0.53
C ARG A 90 -7.55 -9.68 -0.96
N PHE A 91 -7.78 -10.70 -1.78
CA PHE A 91 -7.97 -10.51 -3.22
C PHE A 91 -9.01 -9.45 -3.61
N LYS A 92 -10.12 -9.37 -2.86
CA LYS A 92 -11.17 -8.37 -3.09
C LYS A 92 -10.74 -6.93 -2.84
N ASP A 93 -9.63 -6.73 -2.12
CA ASP A 93 -9.08 -5.40 -1.84
C ASP A 93 -8.13 -4.95 -2.96
N LEU A 94 -7.75 -5.88 -3.84
CA LEU A 94 -6.96 -5.63 -5.04
C LEU A 94 -7.86 -4.96 -6.09
N HIS A 95 -7.33 -3.93 -6.76
CA HIS A 95 -8.08 -3.25 -7.79
C HIS A 95 -8.03 -4.03 -9.12
N ASP A 96 -9.14 -4.11 -9.85
CA ASP A 96 -9.28 -4.86 -11.11
C ASP A 96 -8.19 -4.51 -12.14
N ASP A 97 -7.87 -3.23 -12.22
CA ASP A 97 -6.67 -2.76 -12.89
C ASP A 97 -5.47 -2.87 -11.94
N LEU A 98 -4.80 -4.02 -12.03
CA LEU A 98 -3.59 -4.36 -11.28
C LEU A 98 -2.37 -3.55 -11.73
N ALA A 99 -2.45 -2.95 -12.91
CA ALA A 99 -1.48 -1.98 -13.39
C ALA A 99 -1.68 -0.64 -12.67
N SER A 100 -0.57 0.10 -12.52
CA SER A 100 -0.53 1.38 -11.82
C SER A 100 -0.08 2.51 -12.71
#